data_AF-A0A9P0QAT2-F1
#
_entry.id   AF-A0A9P0QAT2-F1
#
_cell.length_a   1.000
_cell.length_b   1.000
_cell.length_c   1.000
_cell.angle_alpha   90.00
_cell.angle_beta   90.00
_cell.angle_gamma   90.00
#
_symmetry.space_group_name_H-M   'P 1'
#
loop_
_entity.id
_entity.type
_entity.pdbx_description
1 polymer ?
#
loop_
_entity_poly.entity_id
_entity_poly.type
_entity_poly.pdbx_seq_one_letter_code
_entity_poly.pdbx_strand_id
1 'polypeptide(L)'
;MFSSDLCRYVELEFAEEVMIHGITGYKFIAGQKFLDNGTKVPENKCFCDGDCMPSGALNVSNCRHGSPAFVTLPNYYSADPYYTRHIEGVVPDKERDEFYMIFEPKTGIPLEVAARLQLNLRIQPIPGVAQRAREHDSAEQSNGSFLACIYP
;
A
#
# COMPACT_ATOMS: atom_id res chain seq x y z
N MET A 1 1.90 0.57 -15.85
CA MET A 1 0.76 1.50 -16.00
C MET A 1 0.98 2.76 -15.17
N PHE A 2 0.43 3.91 -15.54
CA PHE A 2 0.42 5.09 -14.65
C PHE A 2 -0.76 4.97 -13.67
N SER A 3 -0.53 5.20 -12.38
CA SER A 3 -1.59 5.33 -11.39
C SER A 3 -1.63 6.78 -10.90
N SER A 4 -2.75 7.45 -11.13
CA SER A 4 -3.00 8.78 -10.56
C SER A 4 -3.05 8.74 -9.04
N ASP A 5 -3.45 7.60 -8.46
CA ASP A 5 -3.58 7.50 -7.01
C ASP A 5 -2.25 7.38 -6.28
N LEU A 6 -1.28 6.72 -6.92
CA LEU A 6 0.09 6.57 -6.44
C LEU A 6 1.03 7.63 -7.01
N CYS A 7 0.54 8.46 -7.92
CA CYS A 7 1.26 9.55 -8.58
C CYS A 7 2.55 9.11 -9.30
N ARG A 8 2.59 7.85 -9.75
CA ARG A 8 3.75 7.27 -10.42
C ARG A 8 3.36 6.15 -11.38
N TYR A 9 4.31 5.79 -12.23
CA TYR A 9 4.23 4.54 -12.97
C TYR A 9 4.50 3.37 -12.03
N VAL A 10 3.63 2.37 -12.13
CA VAL A 10 3.74 1.11 -11.41
C VAL A 10 3.76 -0.05 -12.39
N GLU A 11 4.47 -1.08 -12.01
CA GLU A 11 4.63 -2.32 -12.78
C GLU A 11 3.92 -3.43 -12.03
N LEU A 12 3.07 -4.19 -12.74
CA LEU A 12 2.43 -5.38 -12.22
C LEU A 12 3.17 -6.60 -12.76
N GLU A 13 3.28 -7.62 -11.93
CA GLU A 13 4.00 -8.85 -12.26
C GLU A 13 3.01 -9.92 -12.69
N PHE A 14 3.33 -10.64 -13.77
CA PHE A 14 2.53 -11.81 -14.17
C PHE A 14 2.64 -12.88 -13.07
N ALA A 15 1.50 -13.34 -12.57
CA ALA A 15 1.43 -14.38 -11.56
C ALA A 15 1.13 -15.74 -12.20
N GLU A 16 0.03 -15.84 -12.93
CA GLU A 16 -0.48 -17.11 -13.43
C GLU A 16 -1.51 -16.93 -14.57
N GLU A 17 -1.71 -18.00 -15.33
CA GLU A 17 -2.84 -18.14 -16.25
C GLU A 17 -4.05 -18.68 -15.49
N VAL A 18 -5.22 -18.07 -15.70
CA VAL A 18 -6.49 -18.45 -15.07
C VAL A 18 -7.57 -18.61 -16.13
N MET A 19 -8.63 -19.35 -15.79
CA MET A 19 -9.80 -19.49 -16.65
C MET A 19 -11.03 -18.87 -15.99
N ILE A 20 -11.59 -17.83 -16.59
CA ILE A 20 -12.78 -17.13 -16.10
C ILE A 20 -13.89 -17.29 -17.13
N HIS A 21 -15.00 -17.94 -16.74
CA HIS A 21 -16.15 -18.17 -17.63
C HIS A 21 -15.79 -18.80 -18.99
N GLY A 22 -14.78 -19.69 -19.02
CA GLY A 22 -14.30 -20.33 -20.25
C GLY A 22 -13.37 -19.49 -21.12
N ILE A 23 -12.96 -18.31 -20.63
CA ILE A 23 -12.00 -17.42 -21.28
C ILE A 23 -10.66 -17.51 -20.55
N THR A 24 -9.57 -17.70 -21.30
CA THR A 24 -8.20 -17.62 -20.76
C THR A 24 -7.88 -16.18 -20.34
N GLY A 25 -7.41 -16.01 -19.11
CA GLY A 25 -6.97 -14.74 -18.56
C GLY A 25 -5.55 -14.84 -18.00
N TYR A 26 -4.78 -13.76 -18.13
CA TYR A 26 -3.49 -13.61 -17.48
C TYR A 26 -3.63 -12.72 -16.25
N LYS A 27 -3.32 -13.28 -15.06
CA LYS A 27 -3.39 -12.58 -13.78
C LYS A 27 -2.09 -11.83 -13.54
N PHE A 28 -2.19 -10.53 -13.31
CA PHE A 28 -1.09 -9.66 -12.91
C PHE A 28 -1.34 -9.14 -11.49
N ILE A 29 -0.30 -9.12 -10.67
CA ILE A 29 -0.38 -8.75 -9.25
C ILE A 29 0.56 -7.58 -8.92
N ALA A 30 0.29 -6.92 -7.79
CA ALA A 30 1.24 -6.00 -7.17
C ALA A 30 2.41 -6.79 -6.56
N GLY A 31 3.51 -6.91 -7.30
CA GLY A 31 4.70 -7.62 -6.85
C GLY A 31 5.60 -6.82 -5.91
N GLN A 32 6.81 -7.31 -5.64
CA GLN A 32 7.70 -6.71 -4.64
C GLN A 32 8.09 -5.26 -4.95
N LYS A 33 8.18 -4.91 -6.25
CA LYS A 33 8.51 -3.56 -6.71
C LYS A 33 7.35 -2.55 -6.52
N PHE A 34 6.13 -3.02 -6.27
CA PHE A 34 4.94 -2.18 -6.33
C PHE A 34 4.85 -1.11 -5.24
N LEU A 35 5.33 -1.36 -4.02
CA LEU A 35 5.38 -0.38 -2.91
C LEU A 35 6.70 -0.46 -2.12
N ASP A 36 7.76 -0.99 -2.72
CA ASP A 36 9.06 -1.03 -2.08
C ASP A 36 9.68 0.37 -1.95
N ASN A 37 10.42 0.58 -0.86
CA ASN A 37 11.09 1.84 -0.54
C ASN A 37 12.55 1.91 -1.02
N GLY A 38 13.01 0.94 -1.82
CA GLY A 38 14.39 0.84 -2.29
C GLY A 38 15.26 -0.16 -1.51
N THR A 39 14.71 -0.83 -0.49
CA THR A 39 15.42 -1.85 0.30
C THR A 39 15.47 -3.19 -0.41
N LYS A 40 14.38 -3.59 -1.08
CA LYS A 40 14.31 -4.83 -1.88
C LYS A 40 14.70 -4.58 -3.33
N VAL A 41 14.27 -3.46 -3.90
CA VAL A 41 14.44 -3.10 -5.31
C VAL A 41 15.15 -1.74 -5.39
N PRO A 42 16.47 -1.69 -5.59
CA PRO A 42 17.26 -0.45 -5.50
C PRO A 42 16.78 0.69 -6.39
N GLU A 43 16.13 0.38 -7.51
CA GLU A 43 15.54 1.35 -8.44
C GLU A 43 14.43 2.18 -7.79
N ASN A 44 13.77 1.66 -6.77
CA ASN A 44 12.71 2.36 -6.05
C ASN A 44 13.21 3.34 -4.98
N LYS A 45 14.53 3.43 -4.73
CA LYS A 45 15.09 4.39 -3.76
C LYS A 45 14.69 5.83 -4.05
N CYS A 46 14.44 6.18 -5.30
CA CYS A 46 14.01 7.53 -5.69
C CYS A 46 12.60 7.90 -5.19
N PHE A 47 11.75 6.92 -4.83
CA PHE A 47 10.44 7.18 -4.21
C PHE A 47 10.55 7.44 -2.70
N CYS A 48 11.75 7.31 -2.15
CA CYS A 48 12.10 7.57 -0.77
C CYS A 48 12.91 8.89 -0.69
N ASP A 49 12.22 10.01 -0.51
CA ASP A 49 12.82 11.36 -0.42
C ASP A 49 13.16 11.73 1.04
N GLY A 50 13.96 10.88 1.69
CA GLY A 50 14.39 11.04 3.09
C GLY A 50 13.33 10.69 4.15
N ASP A 51 12.05 10.89 3.88
CA ASP A 51 10.95 10.51 4.78
C ASP A 51 10.28 9.20 4.38
N CYS A 52 10.92 8.10 4.77
CA CYS A 52 10.59 6.77 4.28
C CYS A 52 10.15 5.87 5.43
N MET A 53 8.96 5.31 5.26
CA MET A 53 8.49 4.24 6.11
C MET A 53 9.10 2.90 5.62
N PRO A 54 9.08 1.84 6.45
CA PRO A 54 9.47 0.50 6.03
C PRO A 54 8.77 0.04 4.74
N SER A 55 9.40 -0.88 4.01
CA SER A 55 8.91 -1.32 2.68
C SER A 55 7.42 -1.71 2.72
N GLY A 56 6.66 -1.35 1.68
CA GLY A 56 5.22 -1.60 1.59
C GLY A 56 4.32 -0.40 1.90
N ALA A 57 4.88 0.77 2.21
CA ALA A 57 4.13 2.04 2.29
C ALA A 57 4.78 3.12 1.41
N LEU A 58 4.01 3.66 0.47
CA LEU A 58 4.44 4.71 -0.44
C LEU A 58 4.00 6.08 0.07
N ASN A 59 4.93 7.00 0.26
CA ASN A 59 4.64 8.40 0.59
C ASN A 59 4.05 9.11 -0.66
N VAL A 60 2.83 9.63 -0.53
CA VAL A 60 2.14 10.37 -1.62
C VAL A 60 1.89 11.83 -1.26
N SER A 61 2.54 12.34 -0.21
CA SER A 61 2.34 13.71 0.30
C SER A 61 2.53 14.78 -0.78
N ASN A 62 3.62 14.70 -1.54
CA ASN A 62 3.97 15.68 -2.58
C ASN A 62 2.90 15.83 -3.67
N CYS A 63 2.17 14.76 -4.00
CA CYS A 63 1.12 14.82 -5.01
C CYS A 63 -0.30 14.94 -4.41
N ARG A 64 -0.43 14.81 -3.08
CA ARG A 64 -1.69 14.99 -2.35
C ARG A 64 -1.65 16.25 -1.49
N HIS A 65 -1.27 17.37 -2.12
CA HIS A 65 -1.30 18.72 -1.54
C HIS A 65 -0.60 18.85 -0.18
N GLY A 66 0.50 18.11 0.04
CA GLY A 66 1.25 18.14 1.30
C GLY A 66 0.59 17.41 2.46
N SER A 67 -0.49 16.67 2.24
CA SER A 67 -1.08 15.80 3.27
C SER A 67 -0.08 14.72 3.71
N PRO A 68 -0.06 14.29 4.98
CA PRO A 68 0.85 13.26 5.47
C PRO A 68 0.39 11.85 5.05
N ALA A 69 0.00 11.68 3.79
CA ALA A 69 -0.65 10.49 3.26
C ALA A 69 0.35 9.45 2.76
N PHE A 70 0.09 8.19 3.13
CA PHE A 70 0.83 7.01 2.71
C PHE A 70 -0.13 5.97 2.16
N VAL A 71 0.23 5.35 1.04
CA VAL A 71 -0.55 4.27 0.43
C VAL A 71 0.11 2.93 0.65
N THR A 72 -0.68 1.96 1.12
CA THR A 72 -0.28 0.56 1.33
C THR A 72 -1.23 -0.37 0.56
N LEU A 73 -0.94 -1.66 0.52
CA LEU A 73 -2.00 -2.65 0.27
C LEU A 73 -2.86 -2.80 1.54
N PRO A 74 -4.13 -3.27 1.42
CA PRO A 74 -5.01 -3.46 2.56
C PRO A 74 -4.40 -4.34 3.65
N ASN A 75 -4.68 -4.00 4.90
CA ASN A 75 -4.14 -4.68 6.09
C ASN A 75 -2.61 -4.86 6.08
N TYR A 76 -1.88 -4.00 5.35
CA TYR A 76 -0.44 -4.09 5.15
C TYR A 76 0.02 -5.40 4.49
N TYR A 77 -0.81 -5.96 3.61
CA TYR A 77 -0.45 -7.13 2.81
C TYR A 77 0.84 -6.89 2.01
N SER A 78 1.76 -7.86 2.07
CA SER A 78 3.09 -7.80 1.44
C SER A 78 3.99 -6.63 1.88
N ALA A 79 3.66 -5.94 2.98
CA ALA A 79 4.49 -4.91 3.59
C ALA A 79 5.45 -5.48 4.66
N ASP A 80 6.32 -4.63 5.19
CA ASP A 80 7.23 -4.99 6.29
C ASP A 80 6.44 -5.39 7.56
N PRO A 81 6.84 -6.47 8.27
CA PRO A 81 6.21 -6.86 9.53
C PRO A 81 6.23 -5.80 10.63
N TYR A 82 6.99 -4.71 10.46
CA TYR A 82 6.87 -3.51 11.26
C TYR A 82 5.40 -3.07 11.44
N TYR A 83 4.60 -3.03 10.37
CA TYR A 83 3.24 -2.50 10.45
C TYR A 83 2.30 -3.39 11.28
N THR A 84 2.26 -4.69 10.97
CA THR A 84 1.39 -5.64 11.68
C THR A 84 1.77 -5.86 13.14
N ARG A 85 2.99 -5.48 13.54
CA ARG A 85 3.44 -5.50 14.95
C ARG A 85 3.07 -4.25 15.74
N HIS A 86 2.83 -3.13 15.07
CA HIS A 86 2.54 -1.84 15.73
C HIS A 86 1.07 -1.40 15.55
N ILE A 87 0.26 -2.19 14.84
CA ILE A 87 -1.14 -1.90 14.56
C ILE A 87 -1.98 -3.08 14.99
N GLU A 88 -2.94 -2.80 15.87
CA GLU A 88 -3.90 -3.80 16.29
C GLU A 88 -5.04 -3.93 15.26
N GLY A 89 -5.59 -5.14 15.15
CA GLY A 89 -6.75 -5.41 14.31
C GLY A 89 -6.46 -5.58 12.81
N VAL A 90 -5.23 -5.41 12.35
CA VAL A 90 -4.84 -5.70 10.96
C VAL A 90 -4.35 -7.14 10.82
N VAL A 91 -4.99 -7.89 9.92
CA VAL A 91 -4.59 -9.26 9.59
C VAL A 91 -4.52 -9.37 8.07
N PRO A 92 -3.31 -9.38 7.48
CA PRO A 92 -3.16 -9.51 6.04
C PRO A 92 -3.68 -10.85 5.56
N ASP A 93 -4.51 -10.82 4.52
CA ASP A 93 -5.06 -12.02 3.88
C ASP A 93 -4.90 -11.92 2.35
N LYS A 94 -4.35 -12.95 1.72
CA LYS A 94 -4.07 -12.92 0.28
C LYS A 94 -5.35 -12.79 -0.55
N GLU A 95 -6.42 -13.49 -0.20
CA GLU A 95 -7.65 -13.51 -1.00
C GLU A 95 -8.35 -12.15 -0.94
N ARG A 96 -8.38 -11.54 0.25
CA ARG A 96 -9.04 -10.26 0.50
C ARG A 96 -8.20 -9.04 0.14
N ASP A 97 -6.88 -9.09 0.34
CA ASP A 97 -6.03 -7.90 0.35
C ASP A 97 -5.05 -7.83 -0.82
N GLU A 98 -4.94 -8.88 -1.65
CA GLU A 98 -4.13 -8.85 -2.87
C GLU A 98 -4.71 -7.86 -3.88
N PHE A 99 -3.82 -7.08 -4.50
CA PHE A 99 -4.11 -6.31 -5.69
C PHE A 99 -3.86 -7.20 -6.91
N TYR A 100 -4.87 -7.35 -7.78
CA TYR A 100 -4.71 -8.04 -9.05
C TYR A 100 -5.55 -7.46 -10.18
N MET A 101 -5.12 -7.70 -11.40
CA MET A 101 -5.86 -7.47 -12.63
C MET A 101 -5.72 -8.67 -13.55
N ILE A 102 -6.83 -9.16 -14.10
CA ILE A 102 -6.86 -10.31 -14.99
C ILE A 102 -7.31 -9.82 -16.36
N PHE A 103 -6.49 -10.06 -17.38
CA PHE A 103 -6.76 -9.62 -18.75
C PHE A 103 -6.85 -10.80 -19.71
N GLU A 104 -7.77 -10.72 -20.68
CA GLU A 104 -7.75 -11.65 -21.81
C GLU A 104 -6.54 -11.31 -22.72
N PRO A 105 -5.67 -12.29 -23.04
CA PRO A 105 -4.35 -12.02 -23.59
C PRO A 105 -4.35 -11.47 -25.02
N LYS A 106 -5.39 -11.71 -25.83
CA LYS A 106 -5.43 -11.26 -27.23
C LYS A 106 -5.98 -9.84 -27.39
N THR A 107 -7.01 -9.50 -26.63
CA THR A 107 -7.75 -8.24 -26.74
C THR A 107 -7.33 -7.24 -25.67
N GLY A 108 -6.73 -7.70 -24.58
CA GLY A 108 -6.36 -6.86 -23.43
C GLY A 108 -7.56 -6.39 -22.60
N ILE A 109 -8.76 -6.94 -22.83
CA ILE A 109 -9.95 -6.60 -22.07
C ILE A 109 -9.81 -7.14 -20.63
N PRO A 110 -10.07 -6.32 -19.60
CA PRO A 110 -10.08 -6.80 -18.22
C PRO A 110 -11.25 -7.77 -18.01
N LEU A 111 -10.95 -8.99 -17.56
CA LEU A 111 -11.94 -9.99 -17.18
C LEU A 111 -12.38 -9.79 -15.73
N GLU A 112 -11.43 -9.47 -14.85
CA GLU A 112 -11.68 -9.23 -13.43
C GLU A 112 -10.58 -8.33 -12.85
N VAL A 113 -10.94 -7.41 -11.95
CA VAL A 113 -9.99 -6.47 -11.34
C VAL A 113 -10.31 -6.31 -9.85
N ALA A 114 -9.28 -6.47 -9.02
CA ALA A 114 -9.28 -6.10 -7.62
C ALA A 114 -8.15 -5.09 -7.37
N ALA A 115 -8.39 -3.83 -7.69
CA ALA A 115 -7.42 -2.74 -7.51
C ALA A 115 -7.48 -2.15 -6.09
N ARG A 116 -7.13 -2.96 -5.08
CA ARG A 116 -7.28 -2.61 -3.66
C ARG A 116 -6.06 -1.84 -3.14
N LEU A 117 -6.30 -0.67 -2.56
CA LEU A 117 -5.30 0.19 -1.92
C LEU A 117 -5.84 0.68 -0.58
N GLN A 118 -4.94 0.93 0.38
CA GLN A 118 -5.28 1.47 1.69
C GLN A 118 -4.57 2.81 1.89
N LEU A 119 -5.33 3.80 2.38
CA LEU A 119 -4.83 5.12 2.72
C LEU A 119 -4.53 5.20 4.21
N ASN A 120 -3.34 5.69 4.53
CA ASN A 120 -2.87 5.88 5.89
C ASN A 120 -2.37 7.31 6.07
N LEU A 121 -2.53 7.87 7.28
CA LEU A 121 -1.99 9.16 7.66
C LEU A 121 -0.87 8.99 8.66
N ARG A 122 0.26 9.62 8.40
CA ARG A 122 1.32 9.69 9.39
C ARG A 122 0.98 10.73 10.46
N ILE A 123 0.82 10.26 11.69
CA ILE A 123 0.57 11.08 12.86
C ILE A 123 1.88 11.19 13.65
N GLN A 124 2.25 12.42 13.99
CA GLN A 124 3.44 12.74 14.78
C GLN A 124 3.07 13.78 15.83
N PRO A 125 3.57 13.66 17.07
CA PRO A 125 3.40 14.69 18.08
C PRO A 125 3.98 16.03 17.61
N ILE A 126 3.18 17.10 17.69
CA ILE A 126 3.62 18.47 17.42
C ILE A 126 3.64 19.22 18.76
N PRO A 127 4.80 19.75 19.20
CA PRO A 127 4.87 20.53 20.43
C PRO A 127 3.84 21.67 20.46
N GLY A 128 3.06 21.76 21.54
CA GLY A 128 2.02 22.79 21.70
C GLY A 128 0.68 22.46 21.03
N VAL A 129 0.57 21.36 20.28
CA VAL A 129 -0.69 20.87 19.73
C VAL A 129 -1.13 19.62 20.51
N ALA A 130 -2.22 19.74 21.28
CA ALA A 130 -2.81 18.59 21.94
C ALA A 130 -3.50 17.69 20.90
N GLN A 131 -2.81 16.65 20.44
CA GLN A 131 -3.42 15.60 19.63
C GLN A 131 -4.25 14.70 20.55
N ARG A 132 -5.57 14.87 20.53
CA ARG A 132 -6.48 13.85 21.09
C ARG A 132 -6.69 12.75 20.06
N ALA A 133 -5.73 11.85 19.93
CA ALA A 133 -6.06 10.51 19.45
C ALA A 133 -6.89 9.86 20.56
N ARG A 134 -8.22 9.79 20.41
CA ARG A 134 -9.00 8.82 21.18
C ARG A 134 -8.81 7.47 20.47
N GLU A 135 -7.70 6.83 20.77
CA GLU A 135 -7.49 5.42 20.43
C GLU A 135 -7.49 4.64 21.74
N HIS A 136 -8.30 3.59 21.73
CA HIS A 136 -8.46 2.62 22.80
C HIS A 136 -7.08 2.18 23.32
N ASP A 137 -6.92 2.21 24.64
CA ASP A 137 -5.73 1.79 25.37
C ASP A 137 -5.08 0.53 24.77
N SER A 138 -3.87 0.67 24.19
CA SER A 138 -2.79 -0.36 24.13
C SER A 138 -1.53 0.07 23.36
N ALA A 139 -1.35 1.34 22.98
CA ALA A 139 -0.06 1.82 22.49
C ALA A 139 0.45 2.92 23.40
N GLU A 140 1.30 2.49 24.32
CA GLU A 140 2.16 3.31 25.16
C GLU A 140 2.71 4.51 24.40
N GLN A 141 2.68 5.65 25.11
CA GLN A 141 3.13 6.97 24.74
C GLN A 141 4.61 6.96 24.33
N SER A 142 4.90 6.35 23.20
CA SER A 142 6.22 6.25 22.62
C SER A 142 6.39 7.41 21.65
N ASN A 143 7.59 7.96 21.65
CA ASN A 143 8.03 9.14 20.91
C ASN A 143 8.09 8.90 19.38
N GLY A 144 7.22 8.04 18.85
CA GLY A 144 7.27 7.47 17.51
C GLY A 144 6.19 8.04 16.60
N SER A 145 6.57 8.26 15.34
CA SER A 145 5.63 8.54 14.27
C SER A 145 4.92 7.25 13.84
N PHE A 146 3.60 7.27 13.74
CA PHE A 146 2.81 6.08 13.41
C PHE A 146 1.82 6.34 12.25
N LEU A 147 1.43 5.30 11.50
CA LEU A 147 0.51 5.39 10.36
C LEU A 147 -0.93 5.03 10.77
N ALA A 148 -1.77 6.01 11.02
CA ALA A 148 -3.20 5.80 11.26
C ALA A 148 -3.91 5.35 9.98
N CYS A 149 -4.68 4.26 10.04
CA CYS A 149 -5.50 3.79 8.93
C CYS A 149 -6.74 4.68 8.78
N ILE A 150 -6.98 5.24 7.59
CA ILE A 150 -8.29 5.84 7.29
C ILE A 150 -9.19 4.74 6.73
N TYR A 151 -10.08 4.21 7.55
CA TYR A 151 -11.19 3.40 7.05
C TYR A 151 -12.25 4.33 6.42
N PRO A 152 -12.83 3.97 5.26
CA PRO A 152 -14.17 4.45 4.91
C PRO A 152 -15.24 3.84 5.83
#